data_AF-A0A3P9NPF0-F1
#
_entry.id   AF-A0A3P9NPF0-F1
#
_cell.length_a   1.000
_cell.length_b   1.000
_cell.length_c   1.000
_cell.angle_alpha   90.00
_cell.angle_beta   90.00
_cell.angle_gamma   90.00
#
_symmetry.space_group_name_H-M   'P 1'
#
loop_
_entity.id
_entity.type
_entity.pdbx_description
1 polymer ?
#
loop_
_entity_poly.entity_id
_entity_poly.type
_entity_poly.pdbx_seq_one_letter_code
_entity_poly.pdbx_strand_id
1 'polypeptide(L)'
;MFYTCGPNEAMVVSGFCRSPPVMIAGGRVFVFPCIQQIQRISLNTLTLNVKSDKVYTRHGVPISVTGIAQMKIQGQNKQMLAAACQMFMGKSEAEIAHIALETLEGHQRAIIAHLTVETKQRIEEEKMQVQVVERTQQIMLQEQEITRREKELEAKVKKPAEAERYRLEKLAEAQRYDGMIMEAEAEAESIRVKGEAEAFAVEAKGRAEAEQMAKKAEAFREYKDGAMVDMLLEKLPLMAEEISRPLCEANKVTMVSSGGGDVGAAKLSGEVLEIMTRLPEAVEKLTGVNISQVAHSPGTSTSRIGPVA
;
A
#
# COMPACT_ATOMS: atom_id res chain seq x y z
N MET A 1 3.37 -54.43 -95.03
CA MET A 1 2.22 -53.56 -94.70
C MET A 1 2.74 -52.17 -94.38
N PHE A 2 2.12 -51.12 -94.90
CA PHE A 2 2.51 -49.75 -94.56
C PHE A 2 1.79 -49.32 -93.29
N TYR A 3 2.55 -48.77 -92.35
CA TYR A 3 2.01 -48.13 -91.15
C TYR A 3 2.35 -46.65 -91.21
N THR A 4 1.34 -45.81 -90.99
CA THR A 4 1.48 -44.36 -90.90
C THR A 4 1.56 -43.94 -89.43
N CYS A 5 2.42 -42.96 -89.14
CA CYS A 5 2.59 -42.36 -87.82
C CYS A 5 2.08 -40.92 -87.87
N GLY A 6 1.32 -40.51 -86.85
CA GLY A 6 0.93 -39.10 -86.68
C GLY A 6 2.14 -38.20 -86.39
N PRO A 7 2.02 -36.87 -86.55
CA PRO A 7 3.10 -35.92 -86.28
C PRO A 7 3.55 -35.89 -84.79
N ASN A 8 2.67 -36.30 -83.86
CA ASN A 8 2.96 -36.40 -82.42
C ASN A 8 3.14 -37.86 -81.96
N GLU A 9 3.52 -38.76 -82.87
CA GLU A 9 3.77 -40.17 -82.54
C GLU A 9 5.11 -40.62 -83.11
N ALA A 10 5.83 -41.43 -82.34
CA ALA A 10 7.02 -42.13 -82.79
C ALA A 10 6.72 -43.62 -82.92
N MET A 11 7.28 -44.23 -83.96
CA MET A 11 7.21 -45.67 -84.19
C MET A 11 8.60 -46.27 -84.15
N VAL A 12 8.72 -47.35 -83.38
CA VAL A 12 9.93 -48.17 -83.28
C VAL A 12 9.64 -49.47 -84.00
N VAL A 13 10.47 -49.79 -84.99
CA VAL A 13 10.39 -51.07 -85.70
C VAL A 13 11.61 -51.91 -85.38
N SER A 14 11.37 -53.08 -84.80
CA SER A 14 12.36 -54.10 -84.46
C SER A 14 12.11 -55.38 -85.26
N GLY A 15 13.15 -56.20 -85.48
CA GLY A 15 13.02 -57.50 -86.15
C GLY A 15 14.14 -57.82 -87.14
N PHE A 16 13.89 -58.82 -87.97
CA PHE A 16 14.89 -59.36 -88.91
C PHE A 16 15.38 -58.28 -89.91
N CYS A 17 16.71 -58.23 -90.12
CA CYS A 17 17.44 -57.24 -90.92
C CYS A 17 17.35 -55.76 -90.47
N ARG A 18 16.93 -55.48 -89.23
CA ARG A 18 16.91 -54.11 -88.67
C ARG A 18 17.60 -54.03 -87.31
N SER A 19 18.93 -54.13 -87.34
CA SER A 19 19.82 -53.94 -86.20
C SER A 19 20.83 -52.83 -86.54
N PRO A 20 20.75 -51.64 -85.93
CA PRO A 20 19.88 -51.22 -84.82
C PRO A 20 18.40 -51.00 -85.21
N PRO A 21 17.46 -51.01 -84.23
CA PRO A 21 16.04 -50.78 -84.47
C PRO A 21 15.80 -49.41 -85.11
N VAL A 22 14.86 -49.36 -86.06
CA VAL A 22 14.58 -48.14 -86.82
C VAL A 22 13.52 -47.34 -86.08
N MET A 23 13.88 -46.11 -85.68
CA MET A 23 13.01 -45.17 -84.97
C MET A 23 12.61 -44.04 -85.91
N ILE A 24 11.32 -43.80 -86.05
CA ILE A 24 10.77 -42.81 -86.98
C ILE A 24 9.74 -41.98 -86.21
N ALA A 25 9.95 -40.66 -86.13
CA ALA A 25 8.97 -39.72 -85.61
C ALA A 25 8.16 -39.14 -86.78
N GLY A 26 6.86 -39.48 -86.85
CA GLY A 26 5.99 -39.09 -87.96
C GLY A 26 6.24 -39.81 -89.29
N GLY A 27 5.28 -39.77 -90.21
CA GLY A 27 5.45 -40.24 -91.59
C GLY A 27 4.97 -41.68 -91.82
N ARG A 28 5.73 -42.48 -92.58
CA ARG A 28 5.34 -43.84 -92.97
C ARG A 28 6.51 -44.82 -92.89
N VAL A 29 6.22 -46.05 -92.47
CA VAL A 29 7.21 -47.13 -92.41
C VAL A 29 6.63 -48.41 -92.99
N PHE A 30 7.44 -49.13 -93.77
CA PHE A 30 7.10 -50.45 -94.28
C PHE A 30 7.58 -51.52 -93.29
N VAL A 31 6.64 -52.37 -92.86
CA VAL A 31 6.87 -53.44 -91.89
C VAL A 31 6.39 -54.77 -92.46
N PHE A 32 7.26 -55.79 -92.39
CA PHE A 32 6.94 -57.17 -92.77
C PHE A 32 6.26 -57.90 -91.59
N PRO A 33 4.98 -58.31 -91.72
CA PRO A 33 4.17 -58.77 -90.59
C PRO A 33 4.66 -60.08 -89.93
N CYS A 34 5.45 -60.90 -90.61
CA CYS A 34 5.91 -62.19 -90.07
C CYS A 34 7.26 -62.11 -89.32
N ILE A 35 8.05 -61.07 -89.55
CA ILE A 35 9.46 -61.01 -89.09
C ILE A 35 9.83 -59.67 -88.43
N GLN A 36 8.89 -58.71 -88.35
CA GLN A 36 9.11 -57.39 -87.77
C GLN A 36 7.97 -57.01 -86.82
N GLN A 37 8.35 -56.47 -85.66
CA GLN A 37 7.44 -55.96 -84.64
C GLN A 37 7.42 -54.43 -84.67
N ILE A 38 6.27 -53.88 -84.29
CA ILE A 38 6.00 -52.45 -84.35
C ILE A 38 5.47 -51.96 -83.01
N GLN A 39 6.04 -50.87 -82.53
CA GLN A 39 5.60 -50.24 -81.28
C GLN A 39 5.45 -48.74 -81.46
N ARG A 40 4.39 -48.18 -80.87
CA ARG A 40 4.06 -46.76 -80.93
C ARG A 40 4.29 -46.12 -79.58
N ILE A 41 4.83 -44.91 -79.58
CA ILE A 41 5.04 -44.08 -78.40
C ILE A 41 4.49 -42.69 -78.70
N SER A 42 3.67 -42.16 -77.79
CA SER A 42 3.14 -40.81 -77.88
C SER A 42 4.25 -39.78 -77.59
N LEU A 43 4.33 -38.74 -78.42
CA LEU A 43 5.23 -37.60 -78.24
C LEU A 43 4.48 -36.37 -77.66
N ASN A 44 3.27 -36.58 -77.13
CA ASN A 44 2.49 -35.53 -76.48
C ASN A 44 3.16 -35.04 -75.20
N THR A 45 2.85 -33.79 -74.82
CA THR A 45 3.30 -33.24 -73.54
C THR A 45 2.50 -33.87 -72.40
N LEU A 46 3.20 -34.45 -71.43
CA LEU A 46 2.63 -34.98 -70.19
C LEU A 46 2.79 -33.96 -69.07
N THR A 47 1.69 -33.59 -68.43
CA THR A 47 1.69 -32.78 -67.20
C THR A 47 1.70 -33.69 -65.98
N LEU A 48 2.76 -33.60 -65.17
CA LEU A 48 2.96 -34.38 -63.95
C LEU A 48 2.82 -33.46 -62.75
N ASN A 49 2.01 -33.86 -61.77
CA ASN A 49 1.89 -33.16 -60.50
C ASN A 49 2.79 -33.84 -59.48
N VAL A 50 3.96 -33.24 -59.22
CA VAL A 50 4.96 -33.79 -58.32
C VAL A 50 4.68 -33.25 -56.92
N LYS A 51 4.36 -34.15 -55.99
CA LYS A 51 4.11 -33.82 -54.58
C LYS A 51 5.10 -34.58 -53.73
N SER A 52 5.93 -33.83 -53.01
CA SER A 52 6.86 -34.37 -52.04
C SER A 52 6.41 -33.95 -50.64
N ASP A 53 5.79 -34.86 -49.91
CA ASP A 53 5.34 -34.62 -48.53
C ASP A 53 6.45 -34.96 -47.52
N LYS A 54 6.62 -34.09 -46.51
CA LYS A 54 7.53 -34.30 -45.37
C LYS A 54 8.98 -34.66 -45.75
N VAL A 55 9.59 -33.90 -46.66
CA VAL A 55 11.02 -34.03 -46.95
C VAL A 55 11.82 -33.16 -45.98
N TYR A 56 12.83 -33.74 -45.34
CA TYR A 56 13.71 -33.03 -44.42
C TYR A 56 14.89 -32.41 -45.17
N THR A 57 15.15 -31.13 -44.92
CA THR A 57 16.37 -30.47 -45.37
C THR A 57 17.58 -30.92 -44.54
N ARG A 58 18.81 -30.57 -44.96
CA ARG A 58 20.04 -30.82 -44.18
C ARG A 58 19.97 -30.34 -42.72
N HIS A 59 19.15 -29.33 -42.44
CA HIS A 59 18.97 -28.77 -41.10
C HIS A 59 17.80 -29.41 -40.32
N GLY A 60 17.19 -30.47 -40.84
CA GLY A 60 16.14 -31.23 -40.14
C GLY A 60 14.76 -30.57 -40.16
N VAL A 61 14.54 -29.54 -40.99
CA VAL A 61 13.23 -28.89 -41.11
C VAL A 61 12.37 -29.65 -42.13
N PRO A 62 11.16 -30.12 -41.77
CA PRO A 62 10.25 -30.76 -42.70
C PRO A 62 9.64 -29.72 -43.65
N ILE A 63 9.71 -29.99 -44.95
CA ILE A 63 9.13 -29.17 -46.01
C ILE A 63 8.27 -30.08 -46.89
N SER A 64 7.08 -29.58 -47.23
CA SER A 64 6.21 -30.20 -48.24
C SER A 64 6.12 -29.26 -49.43
N VAL A 65 6.40 -29.76 -50.64
CA VAL A 65 6.43 -28.96 -51.86
C VAL A 65 5.57 -29.63 -52.91
N THR A 66 4.69 -28.85 -53.53
CA THR A 66 3.90 -29.25 -54.70
C THR A 66 4.42 -28.49 -55.92
N GLY A 67 4.67 -29.20 -57.01
CA GLY A 67 5.14 -28.64 -58.27
C GLY A 67 4.43 -29.28 -59.46
N ILE A 68 4.32 -28.52 -60.55
CA ILE A 68 3.81 -29.03 -61.82
C ILE A 68 5.00 -29.11 -62.77
N ALA A 69 5.26 -30.31 -63.30
CA ALA A 69 6.30 -30.56 -64.29
C ALA A 69 5.65 -30.91 -65.62
N GLN A 70 6.16 -30.35 -66.72
CA GLN A 70 5.76 -30.76 -68.06
C GLN A 70 6.92 -31.52 -68.70
N MET A 71 6.64 -32.76 -69.12
CA MET A 71 7.60 -33.61 -69.81
C MET A 71 7.14 -33.86 -71.25
N LYS A 72 8.06 -33.74 -72.21
CA LYS A 72 7.80 -34.07 -73.61
C LYS A 72 8.99 -34.84 -74.19
N ILE A 73 8.69 -35.94 -74.88
CA ILE A 73 9.70 -36.70 -75.63
C ILE A 73 10.00 -35.95 -76.93
N GLN A 74 11.27 -35.61 -77.16
CA GLN A 74 11.68 -34.92 -78.39
C GLN A 74 11.88 -35.92 -79.53
N GLY A 75 10.96 -35.93 -80.50
CA GLY A 75 11.06 -36.79 -81.69
C GLY A 75 12.10 -36.37 -82.74
N GLN A 76 12.57 -35.11 -82.72
CA GLN A 76 13.57 -34.61 -83.67
C GLN A 76 14.99 -35.13 -83.36
N ASN A 77 15.31 -35.31 -82.08
CA ASN A 77 16.63 -35.76 -81.66
C ASN A 77 16.65 -37.29 -81.55
N LYS A 78 17.41 -37.94 -82.45
CA LYS A 78 17.53 -39.40 -82.50
C LYS A 78 18.09 -40.02 -81.22
N GLN A 79 18.97 -39.33 -80.50
CA GLN A 79 19.57 -39.83 -79.25
C GLN A 79 18.56 -39.83 -78.11
N MET A 80 17.83 -38.72 -77.93
CA MET A 80 16.78 -38.60 -76.91
C MET A 80 15.62 -39.56 -77.19
N LEU A 81 15.26 -39.72 -78.47
CA LEU A 81 14.25 -40.68 -78.87
C LEU A 81 14.71 -42.11 -78.57
N ALA A 82 15.97 -42.46 -78.83
CA ALA A 82 16.52 -43.78 -78.48
C ALA A 82 16.45 -44.08 -76.98
N ALA A 83 16.86 -43.12 -76.13
CA ALA A 83 16.79 -43.26 -74.68
C ALA A 83 15.34 -43.41 -74.19
N ALA A 84 14.42 -42.60 -74.70
CA ALA A 84 13.00 -42.68 -74.36
C ALA A 84 12.39 -44.01 -74.83
N CYS A 85 12.73 -44.47 -76.04
CA CYS A 85 12.29 -45.76 -76.55
C CYS A 85 12.83 -46.93 -75.73
N GLN A 86 14.05 -46.85 -75.18
CA GLN A 86 14.61 -47.87 -74.30
C GLN A 86 13.92 -47.89 -72.93
N MET A 87 13.62 -46.72 -72.36
CA MET A 87 12.98 -46.61 -71.03
C MET A 87 11.49 -46.94 -71.05
N PHE A 88 10.77 -46.54 -72.11
CA PHE A 88 9.31 -46.60 -72.18
C PHE A 88 8.79 -47.68 -73.13
N MET A 89 9.66 -48.58 -73.59
CA MET A 89 9.28 -49.70 -74.46
C MET A 89 8.21 -50.58 -73.78
N GLY A 90 7.06 -50.79 -74.43
CA GLY A 90 5.99 -51.65 -73.89
C GLY A 90 5.19 -51.07 -72.73
N LYS A 91 5.45 -49.82 -72.33
CA LYS A 91 4.73 -49.14 -71.25
C LYS A 91 3.55 -48.35 -71.78
N SER A 92 2.46 -48.37 -71.02
CA SER A 92 1.32 -47.50 -71.22
C SER A 92 1.65 -46.06 -70.82
N GLU A 93 0.88 -45.09 -71.32
CA GLU A 93 1.07 -43.66 -71.00
C GLU A 93 1.00 -43.37 -69.49
N ALA A 94 0.14 -44.10 -68.76
CA ALA A 94 0.04 -44.00 -67.31
C ALA A 94 1.29 -44.51 -66.58
N GLU A 95 1.89 -45.62 -67.04
CA GLU A 95 3.14 -46.13 -66.48
C GLU A 95 4.32 -45.21 -66.77
N ILE A 96 4.36 -44.61 -67.97
CA ILE A 96 5.37 -43.61 -68.33
C ILE A 96 5.28 -42.40 -67.39
N ALA A 97 4.05 -41.93 -67.13
CA ALA A 97 3.81 -40.84 -66.19
C ALA A 97 4.26 -41.21 -64.77
N HIS A 98 4.02 -42.45 -64.31
CA HIS A 98 4.46 -42.92 -62.99
C HIS A 98 5.99 -42.97 -62.86
N ILE A 99 6.68 -43.55 -63.84
CA ILE A 99 8.15 -43.63 -63.85
C ILE A 99 8.77 -42.23 -63.84
N ALA A 100 8.22 -41.32 -64.64
CA ALA A 100 8.68 -39.94 -64.68
C ALA A 100 8.38 -39.19 -63.37
N LEU A 101 7.21 -39.42 -62.77
CA LEU A 101 6.84 -38.85 -61.47
C LEU A 101 7.80 -39.29 -60.37
N GLU A 102 8.08 -40.60 -60.27
CA GLU A 102 9.00 -41.16 -59.28
C GLU A 102 10.43 -40.61 -59.45
N THR A 103 10.89 -40.49 -60.69
CA THR A 103 12.19 -39.90 -61.01
C THR A 103 12.22 -38.42 -60.60
N LEU A 104 11.19 -37.63 -60.94
CA LEU A 104 11.11 -36.21 -60.59
C LEU A 104 10.99 -35.98 -59.09
N GLU A 105 10.24 -36.81 -58.37
CA GLU A 105 10.15 -36.78 -56.91
C GLU A 105 11.51 -37.03 -56.26
N GLY A 106 12.26 -38.02 -56.76
CA GLY A 106 13.63 -38.29 -56.31
C GLY A 106 14.56 -37.09 -56.49
N HIS A 107 14.54 -36.45 -57.67
CA HIS A 107 15.32 -35.24 -57.93
C HIS A 107 14.88 -34.07 -57.06
N GLN A 108 13.57 -33.85 -56.89
CA GLN A 108 13.01 -32.80 -56.04
C GLN A 108 13.46 -33.01 -54.58
N ARG A 109 13.39 -34.24 -54.07
CA ARG A 109 13.83 -34.60 -52.72
C ARG A 109 15.32 -34.32 -52.51
N ALA A 110 16.16 -34.67 -53.48
CA ALA A 110 17.60 -34.41 -53.42
C ALA A 110 17.90 -32.90 -53.41
N ILE A 111 17.20 -32.11 -54.23
CA ILE A 111 17.32 -30.65 -54.23
C ILE A 111 16.91 -30.08 -52.87
N ILE A 112 15.76 -30.51 -52.32
CA ILE A 112 15.28 -30.07 -51.01
C ILE A 112 16.28 -30.40 -49.89
N ALA A 113 16.95 -31.56 -49.94
CA ALA A 113 17.97 -31.91 -48.98
C ALA A 113 19.13 -30.90 -48.95
N HIS A 114 19.51 -30.37 -50.12
CA HIS A 114 20.61 -29.40 -50.27
C HIS A 114 20.20 -27.93 -50.14
N LEU A 115 18.90 -27.59 -50.24
CA LEU A 115 18.44 -26.23 -50.06
C LEU A 115 18.71 -25.73 -48.63
N THR A 116 19.41 -24.62 -48.50
CA THR A 116 19.64 -23.93 -47.22
C THR A 116 18.31 -23.33 -46.74
N VAL A 117 18.02 -23.52 -45.45
CA VAL A 117 16.74 -23.13 -44.82
C VAL A 117 16.60 -21.62 -44.65
N GLU A 118 17.63 -20.84 -44.98
CA GLU A 118 17.70 -19.38 -44.83
C GLU A 118 16.48 -18.66 -45.44
N THR A 119 15.93 -19.18 -46.54
CA THR A 119 14.76 -18.59 -47.21
C THR A 119 13.45 -18.79 -46.44
N LYS A 120 13.30 -19.87 -45.67
CA LYS A 120 12.10 -20.11 -44.84
C LYS A 120 12.22 -19.47 -43.47
N GLN A 121 13.39 -19.58 -42.82
CA GLN A 121 13.64 -18.95 -41.52
C GLN A 121 13.38 -17.45 -41.57
N ARG A 122 13.87 -16.76 -42.61
CA ARG A 122 13.65 -15.32 -42.75
C ARG A 122 12.16 -14.94 -42.83
N ILE A 123 11.36 -15.70 -43.57
CA ILE A 123 9.91 -15.45 -43.68
C ILE A 123 9.20 -15.74 -42.35
N GLU A 124 9.63 -16.79 -41.64
CA GLU A 124 9.02 -17.19 -40.37
C GLU A 124 9.41 -16.23 -39.23
N GLU A 125 10.63 -15.72 -39.23
CA GLU A 125 11.13 -14.66 -38.35
C GLU A 125 10.45 -13.32 -38.62
N GLU A 126 10.30 -12.92 -39.89
CA GLU A 126 9.55 -11.72 -40.28
C GLU A 126 8.09 -11.80 -39.81
N LYS A 127 7.44 -12.96 -40.01
CA LYS A 127 6.07 -13.20 -39.51
C LYS A 127 5.99 -13.13 -37.98
N MET A 128 6.97 -13.70 -37.28
CA MET A 128 7.04 -13.65 -35.83
C MET A 128 7.21 -12.20 -35.34
N GLN A 129 8.08 -11.42 -35.99
CA GLN A 129 8.28 -10.01 -35.65
C GLN A 129 6.99 -9.19 -35.81
N VAL A 130 6.26 -9.38 -36.91
CA VAL A 130 4.95 -8.72 -37.10
C VAL A 130 3.99 -9.08 -35.96
N GLN A 131 3.88 -10.36 -35.60
CA GLN A 131 2.99 -10.79 -34.53
C GLN A 131 3.40 -10.24 -33.14
N VAL A 132 4.70 -10.13 -32.88
CA VAL A 132 5.22 -9.54 -31.63
C VAL A 132 4.88 -8.05 -31.56
N VAL A 133 5.04 -7.32 -32.66
CA VAL A 133 4.68 -5.90 -32.73
C VAL A 133 3.18 -5.70 -32.50
N GLU A 134 2.33 -6.49 -33.16
CA GLU A 134 0.87 -6.45 -32.97
C GLU A 134 0.46 -6.70 -31.50
N ARG A 135 1.00 -7.75 -30.86
CA ARG A 135 0.71 -8.03 -29.44
C ARG A 135 1.20 -6.91 -28.53
N THR A 136 2.39 -6.39 -28.76
CA THR A 136 2.96 -5.32 -27.95
C THR A 136 2.10 -4.05 -28.05
N GLN A 137 1.58 -3.76 -29.24
CA GLN A 137 0.70 -2.62 -29.48
C GLN A 137 -0.68 -2.80 -28.82
N GLN A 138 -1.21 -4.03 -28.81
CA GLN A 138 -2.42 -4.36 -28.05
C GLN A 138 -2.24 -4.17 -26.54
N ILE A 139 -1.11 -4.61 -25.98
CA ILE A 139 -0.79 -4.43 -24.56
C ILE A 139 -0.72 -2.93 -24.23
N MET A 140 -0.02 -2.13 -25.05
CA MET A 140 0.05 -0.67 -24.85
C MET A 140 -1.33 0.00 -24.88
N LEU A 141 -2.21 -0.38 -25.81
CA LEU A 141 -3.58 0.16 -25.86
C LEU A 141 -4.37 -0.22 -24.61
N GLN A 142 -4.26 -1.48 -24.15
CA GLN A 142 -4.92 -1.93 -22.93
C GLN A 142 -4.43 -1.17 -21.69
N GLU A 143 -3.12 -0.96 -21.55
CA GLU A 143 -2.54 -0.16 -20.46
C GLU A 143 -3.07 1.28 -20.48
N GLN A 144 -3.13 1.91 -21.66
CA GLN A 144 -3.70 3.25 -21.79
C GLN A 144 -5.18 3.30 -21.41
N GLU A 145 -5.98 2.29 -21.80
CA GLU A 145 -7.39 2.19 -21.41
C GLU A 145 -7.57 2.00 -19.90
N ILE A 146 -6.75 1.15 -19.27
CA ILE A 146 -6.75 0.96 -17.81
C ILE A 146 -6.44 2.28 -17.12
N THR A 147 -5.40 2.98 -17.58
CA THR A 147 -4.97 4.27 -16.99
C THR A 147 -6.07 5.33 -17.11
N ARG A 148 -6.76 5.39 -18.26
CA ARG A 148 -7.91 6.27 -18.45
C ARG A 148 -9.05 5.92 -17.49
N ARG A 149 -9.38 4.63 -17.38
CA ARG A 149 -10.45 4.14 -16.50
C ARG A 149 -10.15 4.40 -15.03
N GLU A 150 -8.90 4.25 -14.59
CA GLU A 150 -8.47 4.58 -13.23
C GLU A 150 -8.67 6.07 -12.92
N LYS A 151 -8.27 6.97 -13.82
CA LYS A 151 -8.50 8.42 -13.66
C LYS A 151 -9.98 8.76 -13.60
N GLU A 152 -10.81 8.11 -14.43
CA GLU A 152 -12.26 8.29 -14.40
C GLU A 152 -12.88 7.79 -13.09
N LEU A 153 -12.44 6.63 -12.57
CA LEU A 153 -12.87 6.08 -11.28
C LEU A 153 -12.42 6.95 -10.10
N GLU A 154 -11.20 7.47 -10.14
CA GLU A 154 -10.68 8.38 -9.13
C GLU A 154 -11.51 9.67 -9.07
N ALA A 155 -11.83 10.25 -10.22
CA ALA A 155 -12.68 11.43 -10.29
C ALA A 155 -14.13 11.17 -9.85
N LYS A 156 -14.72 10.03 -10.24
CA LYS A 156 -16.14 9.72 -9.97
C LYS A 156 -16.41 9.12 -8.59
N VAL A 157 -15.48 8.36 -8.02
CA VAL A 157 -15.72 7.57 -6.80
C VAL A 157 -14.86 8.07 -5.65
N LYS A 158 -13.54 8.19 -5.84
CA LYS A 158 -12.63 8.54 -4.73
C LYS A 158 -12.83 9.99 -4.27
N LYS A 159 -12.79 10.95 -5.19
CA LYS A 159 -12.95 12.38 -4.83
C LYS A 159 -14.25 12.70 -4.08
N PRO A 160 -15.45 12.24 -4.51
CA PRO A 160 -16.66 12.48 -3.73
C PRO A 160 -16.69 11.71 -2.41
N ALA A 161 -16.15 10.47 -2.37
CA ALA A 161 -16.06 9.71 -1.13
C ALA A 161 -15.12 10.38 -0.10
N GLU A 162 -14.01 10.96 -0.55
CA GLU A 162 -13.09 11.74 0.29
C GLU A 162 -13.74 13.03 0.80
N ALA A 163 -14.44 13.75 -0.08
CA ALA A 163 -15.19 14.95 0.30
C ALA A 163 -16.26 14.64 1.37
N GLU A 164 -16.98 13.53 1.22
CA GLU A 164 -18.00 13.10 2.18
C GLU A 164 -17.38 12.64 3.51
N ARG A 165 -16.27 11.89 3.46
CA ARG A 165 -15.52 11.51 4.67
C ARG A 165 -15.04 12.73 5.44
N TYR A 166 -14.47 13.71 4.76
CA TYR A 166 -14.00 14.95 5.39
C TYR A 166 -15.16 15.72 6.02
N ARG A 167 -16.30 15.81 5.32
CA ARG A 167 -17.51 16.45 5.84
C ARG A 167 -18.01 15.76 7.11
N LEU A 168 -18.08 14.43 7.11
CA LEU A 168 -18.56 13.65 8.25
C LEU A 168 -17.61 13.77 9.46
N GLU A 169 -16.30 13.73 9.22
CA GLU A 169 -15.29 13.88 10.27
C GLU A 169 -15.39 15.25 10.94
N LYS A 170 -15.56 16.32 10.15
CA LYS A 170 -15.77 17.67 10.67
C LYS A 170 -17.07 17.80 11.45
N LEU A 171 -18.14 17.15 11.00
CA LEU A 171 -19.41 17.14 11.71
C LEU A 171 -19.32 16.36 13.04
N ALA A 172 -18.63 15.22 13.05
CA ALA A 172 -18.37 14.46 14.26
C ALA A 172 -17.46 15.21 15.25
N GLU A 173 -16.45 15.93 14.75
CA GLU A 173 -15.59 16.80 15.57
C GLU A 173 -16.39 17.95 16.19
N ALA A 174 -17.26 18.60 15.42
CA ALA A 174 -18.18 19.62 15.92
C ALA A 174 -19.09 19.05 17.02
N GLN A 175 -19.71 17.89 16.81
CA GLN A 175 -20.56 17.23 17.82
C GLN A 175 -19.79 16.87 19.10
N ARG A 176 -18.53 16.42 18.98
CA ARG A 176 -17.68 16.15 20.15
C ARG A 176 -17.38 17.42 20.93
N TYR A 177 -17.10 18.52 20.23
CA TYR A 177 -16.84 19.81 20.86
C TYR A 177 -18.10 20.36 21.54
N ASP A 178 -19.26 20.28 20.89
CA ASP A 178 -20.56 20.67 21.46
C ASP A 178 -20.90 19.84 22.71
N GLY A 179 -20.66 18.52 22.67
CA GLY A 179 -20.85 17.64 23.83
C GLY A 179 -19.92 18.00 24.99
N MET A 180 -18.67 18.32 24.72
CA MET A 180 -17.69 18.73 25.73
C MET A 180 -18.08 20.07 26.38
N ILE A 181 -18.58 21.03 25.61
CA ILE A 181 -19.10 22.30 26.15
C ILE A 181 -20.31 22.03 27.05
N MET A 182 -21.25 21.20 26.58
CA MET A 182 -22.45 20.89 27.35
C MET A 182 -22.12 20.19 28.68
N GLU A 183 -21.14 19.28 28.69
CA GLU A 183 -20.64 18.66 29.92
C GLU A 183 -19.98 19.68 30.85
N ALA A 184 -19.14 20.57 30.32
CA ALA A 184 -18.49 21.62 31.10
C ALA A 184 -19.49 22.63 31.70
N GLU A 185 -20.54 23.00 30.94
CA GLU A 185 -21.62 23.86 31.42
C GLU A 185 -22.44 23.15 32.51
N ALA A 186 -22.76 21.86 32.32
CA ALA A 186 -23.46 21.06 33.33
C ALA A 186 -22.63 20.92 34.62
N GLU A 187 -21.32 20.73 34.51
CA GLU A 187 -20.42 20.66 35.66
C GLU A 187 -20.33 22.01 36.38
N ALA A 188 -20.14 23.11 35.65
CA ALA A 188 -20.12 24.46 36.20
C ALA A 188 -21.43 24.80 36.93
N GLU A 189 -22.58 24.45 36.34
CA GLU A 189 -23.89 24.64 36.95
C GLU A 189 -24.03 23.78 38.21
N SER A 190 -23.58 22.52 38.18
CA SER A 190 -23.61 21.64 39.35
C SER A 190 -22.76 22.18 40.50
N ILE A 191 -21.59 22.76 40.21
CA ILE A 191 -20.71 23.39 41.20
C ILE A 191 -21.37 24.64 41.76
N ARG A 192 -22.02 25.46 40.93
CA ARG A 192 -22.76 26.64 41.37
C ARG A 192 -23.86 26.28 42.35
N VAL A 193 -24.73 25.33 41.98
CA VAL A 193 -25.84 24.89 42.83
C VAL A 193 -25.33 24.28 44.14
N LYS A 194 -24.27 23.47 44.10
CA LYS A 194 -23.63 22.93 45.32
C LYS A 194 -23.01 24.03 46.17
N GLY A 195 -22.30 24.98 45.55
CA GLY A 195 -21.67 26.11 46.24
C GLY A 195 -22.69 27.02 46.91
N GLU A 196 -23.83 27.28 46.26
CA GLU A 196 -24.95 28.01 46.87
C GLU A 196 -25.57 27.23 48.04
N ALA A 197 -25.76 25.92 47.89
CA ALA A 197 -26.27 25.06 48.97
C ALA A 197 -25.30 25.00 50.17
N GLU A 198 -24.00 24.91 49.93
CA GLU A 198 -22.96 24.93 50.97
C GLU A 198 -22.86 26.29 51.64
N ALA A 199 -22.88 27.39 50.88
CA ALA A 199 -22.89 28.75 51.43
C ALA A 199 -24.08 28.97 52.35
N PHE A 200 -25.28 28.56 51.93
CA PHE A 200 -26.48 28.62 52.77
C PHE A 200 -26.35 27.76 54.04
N ALA A 201 -25.78 26.57 53.93
CA ALA A 201 -25.55 25.69 55.08
C ALA A 201 -24.52 26.27 56.07
N VAL A 202 -23.44 26.87 55.58
CA VAL A 202 -22.41 27.54 56.41
C VAL A 202 -22.98 28.79 57.06
N GLU A 203 -23.76 29.61 56.33
CA GLU A 203 -24.42 30.78 56.90
C GLU A 203 -25.41 30.39 58.00
N ALA A 204 -26.23 29.35 57.78
CA ALA A 204 -27.16 28.84 58.77
C ALA A 204 -26.45 28.32 60.03
N LYS A 205 -25.33 27.59 59.85
CA LYS A 205 -24.48 27.13 60.97
C LYS A 205 -23.81 28.31 61.69
N GLY A 206 -23.23 29.24 60.96
CA GLY A 206 -22.57 30.43 61.51
C GLY A 206 -23.53 31.32 62.30
N ARG A 207 -24.77 31.49 61.82
CA ARG A 207 -25.82 32.18 62.56
C ARG A 207 -26.21 31.44 63.84
N ALA A 208 -26.38 30.12 63.77
CA ALA A 208 -26.67 29.30 64.94
C ALA A 208 -25.54 29.37 65.97
N GLU A 209 -24.28 29.29 65.55
CA GLU A 209 -23.10 29.41 66.42
C GLU A 209 -22.97 30.82 67.01
N ALA A 210 -23.22 31.87 66.24
CA ALA A 210 -23.22 33.25 66.72
C ALA A 210 -24.32 33.48 67.77
N GLU A 211 -25.53 32.96 67.56
CA GLU A 211 -26.61 33.00 68.55
C GLU A 211 -26.25 32.20 69.82
N GLN A 212 -25.64 31.02 69.66
CA GLN A 212 -25.16 30.23 70.80
C GLN A 212 -24.07 30.96 71.58
N MET A 213 -23.12 31.60 70.88
CA MET A 213 -22.04 32.36 71.51
C MET A 213 -22.56 33.62 72.20
N ALA A 214 -23.54 34.32 71.62
CA ALA A 214 -24.20 35.45 72.26
C ALA A 214 -24.93 35.05 73.55
N LYS A 215 -25.70 33.95 73.52
CA LYS A 215 -26.36 33.39 74.72
C LYS A 215 -25.35 32.94 75.77
N LYS A 216 -24.24 32.32 75.36
CA LYS A 216 -23.13 32.00 76.27
C LYS A 216 -22.53 33.26 76.89
N ALA A 217 -22.28 34.30 76.09
CA ALA A 217 -21.71 35.56 76.56
C ALA A 217 -22.65 36.30 77.53
N GLU A 218 -23.97 36.26 77.31
CA GLU A 218 -24.97 36.76 78.26
C GLU A 218 -24.95 35.94 79.56
N ALA A 219 -24.92 34.60 79.46
CA ALA A 219 -24.78 33.75 80.64
C ALA A 219 -23.51 34.09 81.44
N PHE A 220 -22.37 34.31 80.77
CA PHE A 220 -21.12 34.72 81.40
C PHE A 220 -21.18 36.09 82.10
N ARG A 221 -22.05 37.01 81.67
CA ARG A 221 -22.24 38.31 82.32
C ARG A 221 -23.07 38.24 83.61
N GLU A 222 -23.95 37.25 83.73
CA GLU A 222 -24.75 37.04 84.95
C GLU A 222 -23.97 36.32 86.06
N TYR A 223 -22.84 35.69 85.74
CA TYR A 223 -21.87 35.17 86.72
C TYR A 223 -21.13 36.33 87.40
N LYS A 224 -21.69 36.84 88.51
CA LYS A 224 -21.05 37.88 89.34
C LYS A 224 -19.65 37.45 89.81
N ASP A 225 -18.77 38.44 90.01
CA ASP A 225 -17.30 38.40 90.21
C ASP A 225 -16.67 37.20 90.95
N GLY A 226 -17.41 36.45 91.76
CA GLY A 226 -16.92 35.24 92.45
C GLY A 226 -16.71 34.02 91.55
N ALA A 227 -17.49 33.83 90.48
CA ALA A 227 -17.37 32.64 89.61
C ALA A 227 -16.24 32.75 88.57
N MET A 228 -15.84 33.98 88.21
CA MET A 228 -14.64 34.21 87.39
C MET A 228 -13.37 33.73 88.10
N VAL A 229 -13.30 33.89 89.43
CA VAL A 229 -12.16 33.44 90.24
C VAL A 229 -12.12 31.91 90.29
N ASP A 230 -13.28 31.25 90.41
CA ASP A 230 -13.37 29.78 90.44
C ASP A 230 -12.99 29.15 89.09
N MET A 231 -13.44 29.75 87.98
CA MET A 231 -13.06 29.30 86.64
C MET A 231 -11.58 29.56 86.31
N LEU A 232 -11.00 30.66 86.84
CA LEU A 232 -9.56 30.93 86.77
C LEU A 232 -8.76 29.90 87.59
N LEU A 233 -9.24 29.53 88.79
CA LEU A 233 -8.66 28.45 89.59
C LEU A 233 -8.69 27.10 88.87
N GLU A 234 -9.75 26.79 88.11
CA GLU A 234 -9.83 25.57 87.29
C GLU A 234 -8.92 25.59 86.06
N LYS A 235 -8.69 26.76 85.44
CA LYS A 235 -7.85 26.90 84.24
C LYS A 235 -6.38 27.22 84.54
N LEU A 236 -6.05 27.66 85.75
CA LEU A 236 -4.69 27.91 86.23
C LEU A 236 -3.76 26.69 86.08
N PRO A 237 -4.18 25.44 86.36
CA PRO A 237 -3.34 24.26 86.14
C PRO A 237 -2.96 24.07 84.68
N LEU A 238 -3.88 24.29 83.74
CA LEU A 238 -3.62 24.15 82.30
C LEU A 238 -2.67 25.23 81.78
N MET A 239 -2.79 26.45 82.31
CA MET A 239 -1.84 27.54 82.01
C MET A 239 -0.46 27.26 82.61
N ALA A 240 -0.39 26.76 83.85
CA ALA A 240 0.86 26.37 84.49
C ALA A 240 1.55 25.21 83.75
N GLU A 241 0.79 24.24 83.24
CA GLU A 241 1.30 23.14 82.43
C GLU A 241 1.89 23.63 81.10
N GLU A 242 1.21 24.52 80.38
CA GLU A 242 1.71 25.06 79.12
C GLU A 242 2.91 26.01 79.30
N ILE A 243 2.96 26.76 80.41
CA ILE A 243 4.09 27.65 80.77
C ILE A 243 5.31 26.86 81.29
N SER A 244 5.10 25.71 81.94
CA SER A 244 6.20 24.87 82.45
C SER A 244 6.80 23.94 81.40
N ARG A 245 6.09 23.67 80.30
CA ARG A 245 6.56 22.82 79.20
C ARG A 245 7.97 23.19 78.69
N PRO A 246 8.30 24.46 78.41
CA PRO A 246 9.64 24.85 77.94
C PRO A 246 10.73 24.72 79.03
N LEU A 247 10.37 24.80 80.31
CA LEU A 247 11.32 24.67 81.43
C LEU A 247 11.61 23.19 81.76
N CYS A 248 10.64 22.30 81.57
CA CYS A 248 10.82 20.85 81.73
C CYS A 248 11.67 20.22 80.61
N GLU A 249 11.65 20.77 79.39
CA GLU A 249 12.46 20.25 78.27
C GLU A 249 13.97 20.61 78.38
N ALA A 250 14.35 21.54 79.27
CA ALA A 250 15.73 21.97 79.44
C ALA A 250 16.53 21.08 80.42
N ASN A 251 17.11 19.98 79.93
CA ASN A 251 17.85 19.00 80.76
C ASN A 251 19.22 19.47 81.31
N LYS A 252 19.80 20.59 80.82
CA LYS A 252 21.05 21.15 81.34
C LYS A 252 21.16 22.64 81.05
N VAL A 253 21.00 23.47 82.07
CA VAL A 253 21.26 24.93 81.99
C VAL A 253 22.69 25.19 82.46
N THR A 254 23.64 25.32 81.53
CA THR A 254 25.01 25.74 81.84
C THR A 254 25.11 27.27 81.79
N MET A 255 25.19 27.88 82.97
CA MET A 255 25.44 29.31 83.14
C MET A 255 26.95 29.57 83.00
N VAL A 256 27.36 30.20 81.90
CA VAL A 256 28.76 30.60 81.69
C VAL A 256 28.94 32.02 82.23
N SER A 257 29.51 32.15 83.43
CA SER A 257 29.84 33.44 84.02
C SER A 257 31.28 33.82 83.66
N SER A 258 31.44 34.92 82.92
CA SER A 258 32.73 35.56 82.67
C SER A 258 32.72 36.95 83.31
N GLY A 259 33.22 37.06 84.54
CA GLY A 259 33.49 38.33 85.21
C GLY A 259 32.55 38.64 86.38
N GLY A 260 33.16 39.00 87.51
CA GLY A 260 32.53 39.09 88.84
C GLY A 260 31.37 40.07 88.95
N GLY A 261 30.20 39.53 89.28
CA GLY A 261 29.00 40.20 89.75
C GLY A 261 28.00 39.14 90.21
N ASP A 262 27.19 39.43 91.24
CA ASP A 262 26.41 38.47 92.02
C ASP A 262 25.69 37.37 91.20
N VAL A 263 25.88 36.12 91.64
CA VAL A 263 25.40 34.89 90.99
C VAL A 263 24.23 34.32 91.79
N GLY A 264 23.11 34.03 91.11
CA GLY A 264 21.98 33.30 91.69
C GLY A 264 20.63 33.59 91.04
N ALA A 265 19.60 32.85 91.49
CA ALA A 265 18.20 32.92 91.00
C ALA A 265 17.63 34.34 90.88
N ALA A 266 18.16 35.31 91.65
CA ALA A 266 17.77 36.70 91.58
C ALA A 266 17.95 37.36 90.19
N LYS A 267 18.93 36.95 89.38
CA LYS A 267 19.07 37.44 87.99
C LYS A 267 18.01 36.87 87.06
N LEU A 268 17.67 35.59 87.20
CA LEU A 268 16.56 34.97 86.45
C LEU A 268 15.23 35.59 86.83
N SER A 269 14.98 35.85 88.12
CA SER A 269 13.78 36.55 88.58
C SER A 269 13.72 37.98 88.04
N GLY A 270 14.87 38.67 87.98
CA GLY A 270 14.99 40.02 87.43
C GLY A 270 14.78 40.08 85.91
N GLU A 271 15.35 39.14 85.16
CA GLU A 271 15.13 39.01 83.71
C GLU A 271 13.69 38.62 83.39
N VAL A 272 13.06 37.76 84.20
CA VAL A 272 11.62 37.46 84.07
C VAL A 272 10.78 38.70 84.33
N LEU A 273 11.13 39.51 85.34
CA LEU A 273 10.44 40.78 85.61
C LEU A 273 10.65 41.78 84.46
N GLU A 274 11.85 41.82 83.86
CA GLU A 274 12.18 42.70 82.74
C GLU A 274 11.51 42.25 81.42
N ILE A 275 11.35 40.94 81.21
CA ILE A 275 10.55 40.39 80.11
C ILE A 275 9.06 40.70 80.34
N MET A 276 8.58 40.60 81.58
CA MET A 276 7.19 40.89 81.92
C MET A 276 6.85 42.38 81.76
N THR A 277 7.79 43.28 82.00
CA THR A 277 7.61 44.72 81.76
C THR A 277 7.78 45.14 80.30
N ARG A 278 8.54 44.39 79.49
CA ARG A 278 8.69 44.64 78.03
C ARG A 278 7.64 43.94 77.16
N LEU A 279 6.97 42.92 77.69
CA LEU A 279 5.92 42.17 77.02
C LEU A 279 4.78 43.05 76.45
N PRO A 280 4.27 44.06 77.19
CA PRO A 280 3.24 44.96 76.67
C PRO A 280 3.70 45.71 75.40
N GLU A 281 4.93 46.23 75.38
CA GLU A 281 5.48 46.95 74.22
C GLU A 281 5.73 46.04 73.01
N ALA A 282 6.10 44.78 73.24
CA ALA A 282 6.33 43.81 72.17
C ALA A 282 5.02 43.37 71.49
N VAL A 283 3.96 43.17 72.28
CA VAL A 283 2.62 42.85 71.79
C VAL A 283 2.03 44.04 71.03
N GLU A 284 2.26 45.27 71.51
CA GLU A 284 1.82 46.51 70.86
C GLU A 284 2.46 46.70 69.48
N LYS A 285 3.75 46.41 69.33
CA LYS A 285 4.46 46.50 68.04
C LYS A 285 4.03 45.46 67.01
N LEU A 286 3.58 44.28 67.44
CA LEU A 286 3.18 43.18 66.55
C LEU A 286 1.69 43.21 66.19
N THR A 287 0.84 43.71 67.08
CA THR A 287 -0.62 43.74 66.89
C THR A 287 -1.17 45.14 66.57
N GLY A 288 -0.38 46.19 66.78
CA GLY A 288 -0.78 47.59 66.56
C GLY A 288 -1.76 48.14 67.60
N VAL A 289 -2.02 47.40 68.69
CA VAL A 289 -2.99 47.79 69.73
C VAL A 289 -2.27 48.29 70.98
N ASN A 290 -2.50 49.56 71.31
CA ASN A 290 -1.91 50.27 72.46
C ASN A 290 -2.75 50.01 73.74
N ILE A 291 -2.29 49.12 74.63
CA ILE A 291 -3.02 48.75 75.86
C ILE A 291 -2.98 49.87 76.92
N SER A 292 -2.03 50.80 76.84
CA SER A 292 -1.87 51.93 77.76
C SER A 292 -2.98 52.99 77.66
N GLN A 293 -3.75 52.99 76.56
CA GLN A 293 -4.86 53.93 76.32
C GLN A 293 -6.25 53.36 76.63
N VAL A 294 -6.37 52.07 76.96
CA VAL A 294 -7.67 51.47 77.33
C VAL A 294 -8.02 51.72 78.80
N ALA A 295 -7.04 52.08 79.63
CA ALA A 295 -7.24 52.21 81.08
C ALA A 295 -7.54 53.64 81.58
N HIS A 296 -7.42 54.71 80.78
CA HIS A 296 -7.71 56.08 81.22
C HIS A 296 -8.48 56.90 80.15
N SER A 297 -9.75 57.16 80.47
CA SER A 297 -10.60 58.30 80.05
C SER A 297 -11.62 58.08 78.90
N PRO A 298 -12.82 58.70 78.98
CA PRO A 298 -14.06 58.30 78.32
C PRO A 298 -14.19 58.80 76.88
N GLY A 299 -15.18 58.25 76.18
CA GLY A 299 -15.28 58.24 74.72
C GLY A 299 -15.31 59.59 74.00
N THR A 300 -15.06 59.56 72.70
CA THR A 300 -15.47 60.62 71.76
C THR A 300 -15.68 60.06 70.35
N SER A 301 -16.74 60.58 69.74
CA SER A 301 -17.22 60.45 68.37
C SER A 301 -16.21 60.85 67.27
N THR A 302 -16.39 60.24 66.10
CA THR A 302 -16.21 60.78 64.72
C THR A 302 -14.89 61.45 64.32
N SER A 303 -14.24 60.93 63.27
CA SER A 303 -14.29 61.58 61.94
C SER A 303 -13.75 60.66 60.85
N ARG A 304 -14.44 60.67 59.70
CA ARG A 304 -14.01 60.13 58.41
C ARG A 304 -13.58 61.31 57.54
N ILE A 305 -12.36 61.28 57.01
CA ILE A 305 -11.94 61.98 55.78
C ILE A 305 -10.84 61.10 55.18
N GLY A 306 -11.00 60.42 54.06
CA GLY A 306 -10.96 60.97 52.70
C GLY A 306 -10.21 59.97 51.79
N PRO A 307 -10.23 60.16 50.47
CA PRO A 307 -10.03 59.11 49.46
C PRO A 307 -8.60 59.05 48.91
N VAL A 308 -8.32 58.10 47.99
CA VAL A 308 -7.72 58.30 46.65
C VAL A 308 -7.21 56.97 46.07
N ALA A 309 -7.60 56.73 44.80
CA ALA A 309 -7.03 55.89 43.73
C ALA A 309 -6.78 54.39 44.00
#